data_AF-A0A7V8YF25-F1
#
_entry.id   AF-A0A7V8YF25-F1
#
_cell.length_a   1.000
_cell.length_b   1.000
_cell.length_c   1.000
_cell.angle_alpha   90.00
_cell.angle_beta   90.00
_cell.angle_gamma   90.00
#
_symmetry.space_group_name_H-M   'P 1'
#
loop_
_entity.id
_entity.type
_entity.pdbx_description
1 polymer ?
#
loop_
_entity_poly.entity_id
_entity_poly.type
_entity_poly.pdbx_seq_one_letter_code
_entity_poly.pdbx_strand_id
1 'polypeptide(L)'
;MTTDPHHHDPLAAPAPASSEKLLDPVCGMRVDAKHPRGGFFDHAGTTYGFCNPKCRERFAADPERYLKPAAALVEAPSPPAPPPAPGGASSTTYVCPMDPEVRADRPGPCPKCGMALEPEVMELATRTEYVCPMHPQIVRSEPGSCPICGMALERRTVTATEEKSAELVDMTRRFRASVVLTVPLLALAMSDLIPGQPVQRAATPALLAWGQLVLATPVVLWGGLPFFQRGWASLVNRHLNMFTLIAIGAGAAYLFSVYATLLPDTLPHAMRHGGGIPVYFEAAAAITTLVLLGQVLELRARSATSGAIRALLGLA
;
A
#
# COMPACT_ATOMS: atom_id res chain seq x y z
N MET A 1 -11.00 6.85 72.14
CA MET A 1 -12.15 7.72 71.79
C MET A 1 -11.60 9.09 71.50
N THR A 2 -12.05 9.72 70.40
CA THR A 2 -11.72 11.09 69.92
C THR A 2 -10.27 11.20 69.39
N THR A 3 -9.93 11.78 68.23
CA THR A 3 -10.55 12.73 67.29
C THR A 3 -9.80 12.64 65.95
N ASP A 4 -10.48 12.63 64.79
CA ASP A 4 -10.13 13.51 63.65
C ASP A 4 -11.15 13.35 62.49
N PRO A 5 -11.94 14.39 62.15
CA PRO A 5 -12.69 14.45 60.90
C PRO A 5 -11.93 15.35 59.92
N HIS A 6 -11.20 14.76 58.96
CA HIS A 6 -10.67 15.52 57.84
C HIS A 6 -11.81 15.92 56.90
N HIS A 7 -12.18 17.20 57.00
CA HIS A 7 -12.88 17.97 56.00
C HIS A 7 -12.22 17.80 54.62
N HIS A 8 -12.95 17.25 53.65
CA HIS A 8 -12.62 17.42 52.24
C HIS A 8 -13.36 18.65 51.70
N ASP A 9 -12.60 19.72 51.47
CA ASP A 9 -13.04 20.86 50.67
C ASP A 9 -13.28 20.41 49.21
N PRO A 10 -14.42 20.79 48.60
CA PRO A 10 -14.63 20.56 47.18
C PRO A 10 -13.82 21.58 46.37
N LEU A 11 -12.75 21.13 45.69
CA LEU A 11 -12.08 21.95 44.69
C LEU A 11 -13.08 22.34 43.60
N ALA A 12 -13.33 23.64 43.52
CA ALA A 12 -14.10 24.32 42.50
C ALA A 12 -13.62 23.92 41.09
N ALA A 13 -14.58 23.57 40.23
CA ALA A 13 -14.36 23.38 38.81
C ALA A 13 -13.92 24.72 38.17
N PRO A 14 -12.78 24.78 37.43
CA PRO A 14 -12.48 25.95 36.63
C PRO A 14 -13.41 26.01 35.42
N ALA A 15 -14.08 27.16 35.29
CA ALA A 15 -14.98 27.52 34.20
C ALA A 15 -14.30 27.41 32.81
N PRO A 16 -15.06 27.14 31.73
CA PRO A 16 -14.51 27.02 30.39
C PRO A 16 -14.03 28.38 29.89
N ALA A 17 -12.72 28.59 29.87
CA ALA A 17 -12.11 29.71 29.17
C ALA A 17 -12.25 29.45 27.66
N SER A 18 -13.01 30.30 26.97
CA SER A 18 -12.97 30.43 25.52
C SER A 18 -11.53 30.72 25.09
N SER A 19 -10.84 29.70 24.56
CA SER A 19 -9.48 29.85 24.03
C SER A 19 -9.55 30.53 22.68
N GLU A 20 -9.23 31.82 22.67
CA GLU A 20 -8.84 32.52 21.46
C GLU A 20 -7.67 31.74 20.85
N LYS A 21 -7.79 31.35 19.57
CA LYS A 21 -6.81 30.47 18.90
C LYS A 21 -5.97 31.31 17.95
N LEU A 22 -4.66 31.36 18.18
CA LEU A 22 -3.69 31.97 17.27
C LEU A 22 -3.23 30.92 16.23
N LEU A 23 -2.81 31.34 15.03
CA LEU A 23 -2.12 30.45 14.10
C LEU A 23 -0.60 30.53 14.28
N ASP A 24 0.04 29.36 14.32
CA ASP A 24 1.50 29.25 14.21
C ASP A 24 1.92 29.59 12.75
N PRO A 25 2.75 30.62 12.51
CA PRO A 25 3.12 31.08 11.17
C PRO A 25 4.04 30.12 10.41
N VAL A 26 4.67 29.15 11.08
CA VAL A 26 5.60 28.20 10.44
C VAL A 26 4.87 26.99 9.87
N CYS A 27 3.84 26.49 10.55
CA CYS A 27 3.14 25.26 10.18
C CYS A 27 1.63 25.40 9.99
N GLY A 28 1.05 26.55 10.33
CA GLY A 28 -0.39 26.81 10.23
C GLY A 28 -1.23 26.15 11.32
N MET A 29 -0.62 25.57 12.35
CA MET A 29 -1.34 24.90 13.44
C MET A 29 -2.00 25.92 14.37
N ARG A 30 -3.25 25.67 14.76
CA ARG A 30 -3.97 26.51 15.74
C ARG A 30 -3.43 26.24 17.15
N VAL A 31 -2.99 27.29 17.83
CA VAL A 31 -2.43 27.24 19.19
C VAL A 31 -3.26 28.08 20.15
N ASP A 32 -3.20 27.73 21.43
CA ASP A 32 -3.85 28.50 22.50
C ASP A 32 -3.18 29.88 22.63
N ALA A 33 -3.94 30.96 22.57
CA ALA A 33 -3.40 32.32 22.61
C ALA A 33 -2.86 32.75 23.98
N LYS A 34 -3.13 32.00 25.07
CA LYS A 34 -2.62 32.29 26.41
C LYS A 34 -1.45 31.38 26.78
N HIS A 35 -1.49 30.11 26.38
CA HIS A 35 -0.47 29.11 26.73
C HIS A 35 -0.09 28.19 25.56
N PRO A 36 0.60 28.71 24.52
CA PRO A 36 1.08 27.90 23.40
C PRO A 36 2.17 26.93 23.88
N ARG A 37 2.06 25.65 23.48
CA ARG A 37 3.00 24.58 23.87
C ARG A 37 4.44 24.84 23.42
N GLY A 38 4.63 25.55 22.31
CA GLY A 38 5.94 25.96 21.80
C GLY A 38 6.45 27.27 22.37
N GLY A 39 5.69 27.92 23.25
CA GLY A 39 5.97 29.25 23.78
C GLY A 39 5.64 30.37 22.79
N PHE A 40 5.96 31.60 23.21
CA PHE A 40 5.81 32.81 22.41
C PHE A 40 7.16 33.29 21.86
N PHE A 41 7.10 34.09 20.81
CA PHE A 41 8.23 34.85 20.28
C PHE A 41 7.76 36.19 19.76
N ASP A 42 8.42 37.27 20.18
CA ASP A 42 8.08 38.63 19.78
C ASP A 42 8.94 39.06 18.59
N HIS A 43 8.29 39.56 17.53
CA HIS A 43 8.98 40.11 16.37
C HIS A 43 8.22 41.32 15.81
N ALA A 44 8.94 42.42 15.54
CA ALA A 44 8.38 43.67 15.02
C ALA A 44 7.16 44.20 15.81
N GLY A 45 7.17 44.03 17.14
CA GLY A 45 6.07 44.47 18.02
C GLY A 45 4.83 43.58 18.02
N THR A 46 4.87 42.42 17.36
CA THR A 46 3.80 41.42 17.35
C THR A 46 4.26 40.14 18.05
N THR A 47 3.44 39.63 18.98
CA THR A 47 3.69 38.36 19.69
C THR A 47 3.11 37.19 18.92
N TYR A 48 3.95 36.23 18.52
CA TYR A 48 3.57 35.01 17.82
C TYR A 48 3.63 33.81 18.78
N GLY A 49 2.65 32.91 18.70
CA GLY A 49 2.57 31.68 19.47
C GLY A 49 2.87 30.46 18.61
N PHE A 50 3.58 29.47 19.17
CA PHE A 50 4.06 28.30 18.41
C PHE A 50 3.53 26.98 18.96
N CYS A 51 3.37 25.99 18.09
CA CYS A 51 2.87 24.68 18.48
C CYS A 51 3.93 23.84 19.21
N ASN A 52 5.22 24.08 18.93
CA ASN A 52 6.35 23.41 19.56
C ASN A 52 7.64 24.26 19.50
N PRO A 53 8.67 23.93 20.31
CA PRO A 53 9.93 24.67 20.33
C PRO A 53 10.66 24.74 18.97
N LYS A 54 10.57 23.68 18.15
CA LYS A 54 11.20 23.65 16.81
C LYS A 54 10.58 24.68 15.86
N CYS A 55 9.28 24.92 15.92
CA CYS A 55 8.62 25.93 15.09
C CYS A 55 9.04 27.33 15.54
N ARG A 56 9.13 27.56 16.85
CA ARG A 56 9.68 28.80 17.41
C ARG A 56 11.14 29.04 16.98
N GLU A 57 11.99 28.01 17.04
CA GLU A 57 13.40 28.09 16.61
C GLU A 57 13.54 28.41 15.11
N ARG A 58 12.72 27.75 14.26
CA ARG A 58 12.71 28.01 12.82
C ARG A 58 12.23 29.42 12.49
N PHE A 59 11.24 29.92 13.22
CA PHE A 59 10.78 31.30 13.09
C PHE A 59 11.84 32.30 13.56
N ALA A 60 12.49 32.05 14.70
CA ALA A 60 13.56 32.91 15.23
C ALA A 60 14.78 32.99 14.29
N ALA A 61 15.05 31.92 13.53
CA ALA A 61 16.16 31.87 12.58
C ALA A 61 15.91 32.71 11.31
N ASP A 62 14.66 32.83 10.85
CA ASP A 62 14.31 33.59 9.64
C ASP A 62 12.83 34.06 9.70
N PRO A 63 12.50 35.10 10.49
CA PRO A 63 11.11 35.52 10.71
C PRO A 63 10.44 36.05 9.44
N GLU A 64 11.17 36.83 8.65
CA GLU A 64 10.65 37.47 7.43
C GLU A 64 10.17 36.46 6.39
N ARG A 65 10.81 35.28 6.34
CA ARG A 65 10.38 34.17 5.46
C ARG A 65 8.97 33.67 5.75
N TYR A 66 8.55 33.69 7.02
CA TYR A 66 7.23 33.21 7.43
C TYR A 66 6.19 34.34 7.53
N LEU A 67 6.64 35.60 7.55
CA LEU A 67 5.78 36.79 7.64
C LEU A 67 5.45 37.43 6.29
N LYS A 68 6.15 37.05 5.21
CA LYS A 68 5.77 37.45 3.85
C LYS A 68 4.37 36.90 3.54
N PRO A 69 3.42 37.74 3.06
CA PRO A 69 2.17 37.24 2.48
C PRO A 69 2.51 36.22 1.38
N ALA A 70 1.64 35.24 1.17
CA ALA A 70 1.79 34.09 0.27
C ALA A 70 1.97 34.41 -1.24
N ALA A 71 2.73 35.45 -1.58
CA ALA A 71 3.02 35.95 -2.92
C ALA A 71 4.52 35.95 -3.26
N ALA A 72 5.42 35.41 -2.43
CA ALA A 72 6.88 35.52 -2.66
C ALA A 72 7.68 34.21 -2.51
N LEU A 73 7.11 33.06 -2.92
CA LEU A 73 7.88 31.82 -3.11
C LEU A 73 7.84 31.23 -4.53
N VAL A 74 7.37 31.98 -5.52
CA VAL A 74 7.60 31.62 -6.93
C VAL A 74 7.88 32.91 -7.70
N GLU A 75 9.15 33.25 -7.95
CA GLU A 75 9.60 33.80 -9.24
C GLU A 75 11.08 34.22 -9.22
N ALA A 76 11.90 33.47 -9.94
CA ALA A 76 12.92 34.03 -10.83
C ALA A 76 12.37 33.90 -12.28
N PRO A 77 12.80 34.73 -13.24
CA PRO A 77 11.89 35.43 -14.15
C PRO A 77 11.44 34.60 -15.36
N SER A 78 10.18 34.81 -15.76
CA SER A 78 9.64 34.46 -17.08
C SER A 78 9.09 35.73 -17.78
N PRO A 79 9.08 35.78 -19.14
CA PRO A 79 8.98 37.00 -19.95
C PRO A 79 7.63 37.77 -19.80
N PRO A 80 7.57 39.05 -20.22
CA PRO A 80 6.52 39.96 -19.79
C PRO A 80 5.14 39.59 -20.35
N ALA A 81 4.16 39.51 -19.45
CA ALA A 81 2.76 39.30 -19.77
C ALA A 81 2.05 40.63 -20.17
N PRO A 82 0.99 40.56 -21.00
CA PRO A 82 0.24 41.72 -21.49
C PRO A 82 -0.72 42.33 -20.44
N PRO A 83 -1.29 43.53 -20.69
CA PRO A 83 -2.05 44.32 -19.71
C PRO A 83 -3.45 43.74 -19.37
N PRO A 84 -4.08 44.21 -18.27
CA PRO A 84 -4.98 43.40 -17.45
C PRO A 84 -6.43 43.41 -17.94
N ALA A 85 -7.11 42.27 -17.78
CA ALA A 85 -8.56 42.14 -17.89
C ALA A 85 -9.24 42.20 -16.49
N PRO A 86 -10.44 42.76 -16.36
CA PRO A 86 -11.20 42.78 -15.12
C PRO A 86 -12.17 41.58 -15.01
N GLY A 87 -12.33 41.08 -13.78
CA GLY A 87 -13.55 40.40 -13.31
C GLY A 87 -13.69 38.91 -13.62
N GLY A 88 -13.84 38.10 -12.57
CA GLY A 88 -13.82 36.65 -12.65
C GLY A 88 -15.06 35.97 -13.23
N ALA A 89 -14.82 34.82 -13.87
CA ALA A 89 -15.67 33.64 -13.92
C ALA A 89 -14.81 32.47 -14.42
N SER A 90 -14.88 31.31 -13.76
CA SER A 90 -14.33 30.06 -14.29
C SER A 90 -14.98 29.77 -15.64
N SER A 91 -14.21 29.79 -16.73
CA SER A 91 -14.69 29.50 -18.08
C SER A 91 -14.90 27.99 -18.24
N THR A 92 -15.97 27.47 -17.65
CA THR A 92 -16.49 26.15 -18.04
C THR A 92 -17.16 26.34 -19.39
N THR A 93 -16.58 25.80 -20.46
CA THR A 93 -17.19 25.80 -21.78
C THR A 93 -18.30 24.76 -21.82
N TYR A 94 -19.50 25.14 -22.20
CA TYR A 94 -20.68 24.29 -22.36
C TYR A 94 -20.90 24.05 -23.85
N VAL A 95 -21.19 22.80 -24.23
CA VAL A 95 -21.37 22.35 -25.62
C VAL A 95 -22.76 21.76 -25.81
N CYS A 96 -23.34 21.95 -26.99
CA CYS A 96 -24.63 21.35 -27.32
C CYS A 96 -24.47 19.91 -27.85
N PRO A 97 -25.18 18.91 -27.29
CA PRO A 97 -25.09 17.51 -27.73
C PRO A 97 -25.49 17.27 -29.21
N MET A 98 -26.39 18.10 -29.76
CA MET A 98 -26.87 17.99 -31.14
C MET A 98 -26.12 18.90 -32.11
N ASP A 99 -25.46 19.94 -31.62
CA ASP A 99 -24.74 20.94 -32.42
C ASP A 99 -23.34 21.16 -31.82
N PRO A 100 -22.36 20.28 -32.07
CA PRO A 100 -21.02 20.33 -31.43
C PRO A 100 -20.21 21.62 -31.72
N GLU A 101 -20.61 22.36 -32.75
CA GLU A 101 -20.05 23.67 -33.11
C GLU A 101 -20.47 24.79 -32.15
N VAL A 102 -21.54 24.58 -31.37
CA VAL A 102 -22.06 25.56 -30.42
C VAL A 102 -21.39 25.37 -29.07
N ARG A 103 -20.50 26.31 -28.73
CA ARG A 103 -19.76 26.38 -27.46
C ARG A 103 -20.07 27.69 -26.75
N ALA A 104 -20.30 27.67 -25.44
CA ALA A 104 -20.62 28.86 -24.66
C ALA A 104 -20.00 28.84 -23.27
N ASP A 105 -19.64 29.98 -22.69
CA ASP A 105 -19.00 30.05 -21.37
C ASP A 105 -20.00 30.06 -20.19
N ARG A 106 -21.30 29.89 -20.50
CA ARG A 106 -22.40 29.94 -19.52
C ARG A 106 -23.47 28.89 -19.83
N PRO A 107 -24.14 28.33 -18.81
CA PRO A 107 -25.25 27.42 -19.01
C PRO A 107 -26.44 28.17 -19.64
N GLY A 108 -27.18 27.48 -20.50
CA GLY A 108 -28.36 28.04 -21.17
C GLY A 108 -28.87 27.17 -22.30
N PRO A 109 -30.00 27.54 -22.92
CA PRO A 109 -30.51 26.88 -24.10
C PRO A 109 -29.63 27.18 -25.32
N CYS A 110 -29.42 26.16 -26.16
CA CYS A 110 -28.68 26.25 -27.41
C CYS A 110 -29.40 27.19 -28.38
N PRO A 111 -28.73 28.20 -28.96
CA PRO A 111 -29.33 29.13 -29.91
C PRO A 111 -29.71 28.51 -31.26
N LYS A 112 -29.20 27.31 -31.61
CA LYS A 112 -29.55 26.61 -32.86
C LYS A 112 -30.76 25.70 -32.69
N CYS A 113 -30.75 24.81 -31.68
CA CYS A 113 -31.78 23.77 -31.52
C CYS A 113 -32.63 23.88 -30.25
N GLY A 114 -32.33 24.84 -29.36
CA GLY A 114 -33.09 25.07 -28.13
C GLY A 114 -32.81 24.10 -26.97
N MET A 115 -32.00 23.06 -27.17
CA MET A 115 -31.63 22.11 -26.10
C MET A 115 -30.63 22.71 -25.10
N ALA A 116 -30.66 22.27 -23.84
CA ALA A 116 -29.74 22.78 -22.81
C ALA A 116 -28.27 22.44 -23.14
N LEU A 117 -27.39 23.43 -23.01
CA LEU A 117 -25.95 23.23 -23.15
C LEU A 117 -25.40 22.48 -21.94
N GLU A 118 -24.60 21.45 -22.20
CA GLU A 118 -23.98 20.62 -21.16
C GLU A 118 -22.51 21.02 -20.97
N PRO A 119 -21.96 21.01 -19.74
CA PRO A 119 -20.58 21.39 -19.51
C PRO A 119 -19.62 20.41 -20.21
N GLU A 120 -18.66 20.93 -20.97
CA GLU A 120 -17.54 20.17 -21.51
C GLU A 120 -16.65 19.80 -20.33
N VAL A 121 -16.90 18.61 -19.77
CA VAL A 121 -16.02 18.02 -18.76
C VAL A 121 -14.65 17.84 -19.39
N MET A 122 -13.72 18.74 -19.06
CA MET A 122 -12.30 18.46 -19.20
C MET A 122 -12.02 17.21 -18.38
N GLU A 123 -11.94 16.06 -19.04
CA GLU A 123 -11.34 14.87 -18.46
C GLU A 123 -9.93 15.24 -18.06
N LEU A 124 -9.73 15.41 -16.76
CA LEU A 124 -8.42 15.37 -16.14
C LEU A 124 -7.74 14.10 -16.63
N ALA A 125 -6.80 14.23 -17.55
CA ALA A 125 -5.82 13.20 -17.85
C ALA A 125 -5.16 12.84 -16.51
N THR A 126 -5.63 11.76 -15.92
CA THR A 126 -5.12 11.22 -14.67
C THR A 126 -3.72 10.73 -14.96
N ARG A 127 -2.72 11.60 -14.77
CA ARG A 127 -1.32 11.22 -14.84
C ARG A 127 -1.11 10.15 -13.78
N THR A 128 -1.02 8.90 -14.24
CA THR A 128 -0.97 7.73 -13.39
C THR A 128 0.43 7.69 -12.79
N GLU A 129 0.56 8.18 -11.56
CA GLU A 129 1.81 8.14 -10.81
C GLU A 129 1.90 6.83 -10.02
N TYR A 130 3.08 6.26 -9.88
CA TYR A 130 3.36 5.01 -9.18
C TYR A 130 4.30 5.31 -8.01
N VAL A 131 3.91 4.90 -6.80
CA VAL A 131 4.62 5.21 -5.55
C VAL A 131 4.90 3.96 -4.73
N CYS A 132 6.07 3.91 -4.10
CA CYS A 132 6.42 2.80 -3.21
C CYS A 132 5.75 2.95 -1.83
N PRO A 133 5.03 1.94 -1.30
CA PRO A 133 4.35 2.00 0.00
C PRO A 133 5.29 2.30 1.17
N MET A 134 6.52 1.78 1.10
CA MET A 134 7.55 1.95 2.12
C MET A 134 8.43 3.19 1.90
N HIS A 135 8.44 3.75 0.68
CA HIS A 135 9.32 4.86 0.29
C HIS A 135 8.51 5.87 -0.53
N PRO A 136 7.68 6.70 0.13
CA PRO A 136 6.75 7.62 -0.55
C PRO A 136 7.46 8.67 -1.43
N GLN A 137 8.77 8.84 -1.24
CA GLN A 137 9.62 9.73 -2.02
C GLN A 137 9.91 9.19 -3.43
N ILE A 138 9.71 7.89 -3.68
CA ILE A 138 9.86 7.30 -5.00
C ILE A 138 8.54 7.43 -5.75
N VAL A 139 8.49 8.36 -6.71
CA VAL A 139 7.39 8.55 -7.66
C VAL A 139 7.90 8.23 -9.07
N ARG A 140 7.14 7.43 -9.81
CA ARG A 140 7.41 7.06 -11.21
C ARG A 140 6.15 7.23 -12.05
N SER A 141 6.30 7.45 -13.35
CA SER A 141 5.18 7.52 -14.30
C SER A 141 4.78 6.15 -14.86
N GLU A 142 5.53 5.10 -14.53
CA GLU A 142 5.39 3.76 -15.10
C GLU A 142 5.42 2.68 -14.00
N PRO A 143 4.75 1.54 -14.22
CA PRO A 143 4.82 0.41 -13.30
C PRO A 143 6.23 -0.16 -13.24
N GLY A 144 6.66 -0.56 -12.05
CA GLY A 144 7.99 -1.12 -11.86
C GLY A 144 8.27 -1.47 -10.41
N SER A 145 9.51 -1.88 -10.14
CA SER A 145 9.99 -2.15 -8.79
C SER A 145 10.62 -0.90 -8.19
N CYS A 146 10.39 -0.67 -6.91
CA CYS A 146 11.07 0.36 -6.15
C CYS A 146 12.58 0.10 -6.16
N PRO A 147 13.41 1.09 -6.55
CA PRO A 147 14.86 0.93 -6.59
C PRO A 147 15.50 0.78 -5.20
N ILE A 148 14.75 1.11 -4.14
CA ILE A 148 15.25 1.03 -2.76
C ILE A 148 14.93 -0.32 -2.11
N CYS A 149 13.68 -0.79 -2.19
CA CYS A 149 13.26 -2.01 -1.48
C CYS A 149 12.81 -3.15 -2.38
N GLY A 150 12.77 -2.95 -3.70
CA GLY A 150 12.32 -3.95 -4.67
C GLY A 150 10.82 -4.25 -4.64
N MET A 151 10.04 -3.61 -3.77
CA MET A 151 8.56 -3.75 -3.77
C MET A 151 7.97 -3.14 -5.04
N ALA A 152 6.89 -3.72 -5.56
CA ALA A 152 6.17 -3.16 -6.69
C ALA A 152 5.65 -1.75 -6.35
N LEU A 153 5.82 -0.81 -7.27
CA LEU A 153 5.26 0.53 -7.14
C LEU A 153 3.74 0.45 -7.33
N GLU A 154 2.99 1.03 -6.39
CA GLU A 154 1.52 1.06 -6.42
C GLU A 154 1.04 2.34 -7.13
N ARG A 155 0.01 2.25 -7.97
CA ARG A 155 -0.57 3.44 -8.61
C ARG A 155 -1.20 4.37 -7.59
N ARG A 156 -0.69 5.58 -7.54
CA ARG A 156 -1.28 6.77 -6.91
C ARG A 156 -2.23 7.44 -7.88
N THR A 157 -3.36 6.81 -8.17
CA THR A 157 -4.53 7.49 -8.73
C THR A 157 -5.49 7.83 -7.60
N VAL A 158 -6.11 9.02 -7.66
CA VAL A 158 -7.14 9.44 -6.70
C VAL A 158 -8.39 8.54 -6.78
N THR A 159 -8.53 7.77 -7.86
CA THR A 159 -9.51 6.69 -8.05
C THR A 159 -8.91 5.32 -7.70
N ALA A 160 -8.58 5.12 -6.43
CA ALA A 160 -8.08 3.84 -5.89
C ALA A 160 -9.17 2.75 -5.76
N THR A 161 -10.20 2.75 -6.61
CA THR A 161 -11.42 1.93 -6.45
C THR A 161 -11.38 0.58 -7.16
N GLU A 162 -10.70 0.44 -8.30
CA GLU A 162 -10.75 -0.82 -9.06
C GLU A 162 -9.51 -1.73 -8.88
N GLU A 163 -8.29 -1.18 -8.78
CA GLU A 163 -7.05 -2.01 -8.81
C GLU A 163 -6.82 -2.87 -7.57
N LYS A 164 -7.13 -2.38 -6.36
CA LYS A 164 -6.97 -3.15 -5.11
C LYS A 164 -7.86 -4.39 -5.06
N SER A 165 -8.98 -4.39 -5.79
CA SER A 165 -9.90 -5.54 -5.83
C SER A 165 -9.36 -6.65 -6.74
N ALA A 166 -8.75 -6.29 -7.88
CA ALA A 166 -8.23 -7.25 -8.85
C ALA A 166 -7.04 -8.05 -8.30
N GLU A 167 -6.12 -7.40 -7.58
CA GLU A 167 -4.97 -8.08 -6.96
C GLU A 167 -5.42 -9.04 -5.86
N LEU A 168 -6.38 -8.65 -5.02
CA LEU A 168 -6.95 -9.51 -3.98
C LEU A 168 -7.63 -10.75 -4.60
N VAL A 169 -8.36 -10.57 -5.70
CA VAL A 169 -9.00 -11.67 -6.43
C VAL A 169 -7.94 -12.61 -7.04
N ASP A 170 -6.88 -12.07 -7.63
CA ASP A 170 -5.77 -12.87 -8.19
C ASP A 170 -5.08 -13.72 -7.11
N MET A 171 -4.68 -13.09 -6.00
CA MET A 171 -4.01 -13.78 -4.91
C MET A 171 -4.92 -14.79 -4.22
N THR A 172 -6.21 -14.49 -4.07
CA THR A 172 -7.19 -15.42 -3.51
C THR A 172 -7.39 -16.63 -4.43
N ARG A 173 -7.43 -16.43 -5.75
CA ARG A 173 -7.55 -17.52 -6.72
C ARG A 173 -6.33 -18.43 -6.67
N ARG A 174 -5.12 -17.86 -6.67
CA ARG A 174 -3.87 -18.62 -6.51
C ARG A 174 -3.85 -19.39 -5.20
N PHE A 175 -4.20 -18.75 -4.09
CA PHE A 175 -4.28 -19.39 -2.77
C PHE A 175 -5.25 -20.59 -2.78
N ARG A 176 -6.47 -20.41 -3.28
CA ARG A 176 -7.48 -21.49 -3.31
C ARG A 176 -7.03 -22.67 -4.18
N ALA A 177 -6.50 -22.39 -5.37
CA ALA A 177 -5.96 -23.42 -6.24
C ALA A 177 -4.77 -24.15 -5.59
N SER A 178 -3.85 -23.41 -4.95
CA SER A 178 -2.73 -24.00 -4.22
C SER A 178 -3.18 -24.87 -3.06
N VAL A 179 -4.15 -24.45 -2.24
CA VAL A 179 -4.67 -25.27 -1.12
C VAL A 179 -5.27 -26.58 -1.63
N VAL A 180 -6.06 -26.53 -2.70
CA VAL A 180 -6.72 -27.72 -3.28
C VAL A 180 -5.68 -28.76 -3.73
N LEU A 181 -4.50 -28.33 -4.18
CA LEU A 181 -3.43 -29.24 -4.62
C LEU A 181 -2.48 -29.64 -3.48
N THR A 182 -2.20 -28.72 -2.56
CA THR A 182 -1.31 -28.94 -1.41
C THR A 182 -1.92 -29.89 -0.39
N VAL A 183 -3.25 -29.88 -0.17
CA VAL A 183 -3.91 -30.78 0.79
C VAL A 183 -3.75 -32.27 0.40
N PRO A 184 -4.11 -32.70 -0.83
CA PRO A 184 -3.83 -34.06 -1.29
C PRO A 184 -2.34 -34.41 -1.26
N LEU A 185 -1.48 -33.45 -1.59
CA LEU A 185 -0.04 -33.65 -1.56
C LEU A 185 0.48 -33.92 -0.14
N LEU A 186 0.03 -33.17 0.87
CA LEU A 186 0.37 -33.43 2.27
C LEU A 186 -0.16 -34.79 2.72
N ALA A 187 -1.38 -35.14 2.32
CA ALA A 187 -1.95 -36.45 2.63
C ALA A 187 -1.12 -37.60 2.03
N LEU A 188 -0.60 -37.43 0.81
CA LEU A 188 0.33 -38.38 0.19
C LEU A 188 1.67 -38.44 0.92
N ALA A 189 2.23 -37.29 1.31
CA ALA A 189 3.51 -37.23 2.01
C ALA A 189 3.44 -37.88 3.41
N MET A 190 2.32 -37.73 4.11
CA MET A 190 2.08 -38.32 5.44
C MET A 190 1.46 -39.73 5.38
N SER A 191 1.33 -40.33 4.19
CA SER A 191 0.68 -41.64 4.03
C SER A 191 1.48 -42.80 4.63
N ASP A 192 2.76 -42.59 4.89
CA ASP A 192 3.70 -43.50 5.52
C ASP A 192 3.45 -43.69 7.03
N LEU A 193 2.92 -42.66 7.68
CA LEU A 193 2.55 -42.63 9.09
C LEU A 193 1.24 -43.38 9.38
N ILE A 194 0.47 -43.74 8.35
CA ILE A 194 -0.80 -44.46 8.50
C ILE A 194 -0.51 -45.93 8.87
N PRO A 195 -1.02 -46.43 10.01
CA PRO A 195 -0.83 -47.82 10.42
C PRO A 195 -1.29 -48.78 9.31
N GLY A 196 -0.36 -49.62 8.85
CA GLY A 196 -0.63 -50.57 7.78
C GLY A 196 -0.48 -50.03 6.36
N GLN A 197 0.21 -48.91 6.14
CA GLN A 197 0.82 -48.49 4.85
C GLN A 197 0.05 -48.91 3.56
N PRO A 198 -1.27 -48.64 3.47
CA PRO A 198 -2.09 -49.18 2.38
C PRO A 198 -1.66 -48.60 1.02
N VAL A 199 -1.27 -47.33 1.02
CA VAL A 199 -0.82 -46.60 -0.17
C VAL A 199 0.53 -47.14 -0.67
N GLN A 200 1.46 -47.44 0.22
CA GLN A 200 2.79 -47.96 -0.16
C GLN A 200 2.75 -49.43 -0.60
N ARG A 201 1.71 -50.18 -0.19
CA ARG A 201 1.44 -51.50 -0.77
C ARG A 201 0.78 -51.44 -2.13
N ALA A 202 -0.02 -50.41 -2.39
CA ALA A 202 -0.74 -50.24 -3.64
C ALA A 202 0.09 -49.53 -4.73
N ALA A 203 1.06 -48.70 -4.36
CA ALA A 203 1.85 -47.87 -5.26
C ALA A 203 3.35 -47.96 -4.96
N THR A 204 4.17 -47.96 -6.01
CA THR A 204 5.62 -47.95 -5.86
C THR A 204 6.13 -46.60 -5.34
N PRO A 205 7.27 -46.55 -4.63
CA PRO A 205 7.87 -45.30 -4.17
C PRO A 205 8.10 -44.28 -5.31
N ALA A 206 8.47 -44.78 -6.50
CA ALA A 206 8.61 -43.96 -7.69
C ALA A 206 7.28 -43.31 -8.12
N LEU A 207 6.19 -44.09 -8.18
CA LEU A 207 4.87 -43.56 -8.54
C LEU A 207 4.39 -42.49 -7.57
N LEU A 208 4.64 -42.68 -6.27
CA LEU A 208 4.31 -41.69 -5.24
C LEU A 208 5.12 -40.40 -5.40
N ALA A 209 6.43 -40.51 -5.66
CA ALA A 209 7.28 -39.35 -5.93
C ALA A 209 6.82 -38.57 -7.18
N TRP A 210 6.46 -39.27 -8.26
CA TRP A 210 5.88 -38.66 -9.45
C TRP A 210 4.54 -37.98 -9.17
N GLY A 211 3.67 -38.60 -8.37
CA GLY A 211 2.40 -37.98 -7.95
C GLY A 211 2.61 -36.69 -7.16
N GLN A 212 3.57 -36.69 -6.21
CA GLN A 212 3.94 -35.49 -5.47
C GLN A 212 4.54 -34.40 -6.38
N LEU A 213 5.40 -34.76 -7.33
CA LEU A 213 5.95 -33.83 -8.31
C LEU A 213 4.84 -33.16 -9.14
N VAL A 214 3.90 -33.94 -9.68
CA VAL A 214 2.79 -33.43 -10.50
C VAL A 214 1.90 -32.47 -9.71
N LEU A 215 1.64 -32.76 -8.43
CA LEU A 215 0.83 -31.90 -7.56
C LEU A 215 1.59 -30.65 -7.09
N ALA A 216 2.87 -30.76 -6.74
CA ALA A 216 3.68 -29.64 -6.25
C ALA A 216 4.03 -28.63 -7.32
N THR A 217 4.29 -29.09 -8.55
CA THR A 217 4.74 -28.25 -9.67
C THR A 217 3.84 -27.03 -9.93
N PRO A 218 2.51 -27.16 -10.10
CA PRO A 218 1.63 -26.01 -10.27
C PRO A 218 1.58 -25.11 -9.02
N VAL A 219 1.67 -25.67 -7.81
CA VAL A 219 1.67 -24.89 -6.57
C VAL A 219 2.92 -24.00 -6.49
N VAL A 220 4.09 -24.58 -6.69
CA VAL A 220 5.37 -23.89 -6.56
C VAL A 220 5.63 -22.97 -7.75
N LEU A 221 5.48 -23.46 -8.99
CA LEU A 221 5.84 -22.69 -10.17
C LEU A 221 4.79 -21.63 -10.53
N TRP A 222 3.50 -21.96 -10.52
CA TRP A 222 2.44 -20.99 -10.87
C TRP A 222 1.94 -20.21 -9.65
N GLY A 223 1.67 -20.89 -8.53
CA GLY A 223 1.27 -20.25 -7.28
C GLY A 223 2.39 -19.39 -6.70
N GLY A 224 3.63 -19.89 -6.71
CA GLY A 224 4.80 -19.21 -6.18
C GLY A 224 5.49 -18.21 -7.13
N LEU A 225 5.08 -18.12 -8.39
CA LEU A 225 5.69 -17.23 -9.40
C LEU A 225 5.92 -15.79 -8.90
N PRO A 226 4.94 -15.12 -8.24
CA PRO A 226 5.13 -13.74 -7.77
C PRO A 226 6.17 -13.62 -6.66
N PHE A 227 6.43 -14.69 -5.91
CA PHE A 227 7.46 -14.70 -4.86
C PHE A 227 8.84 -14.89 -5.47
N PHE A 228 8.98 -15.76 -6.48
CA PHE A 228 10.24 -15.92 -7.21
C PHE A 228 10.64 -14.65 -7.95
N GLN A 229 9.70 -13.96 -8.60
CA GLN A 229 9.95 -12.67 -9.24
C GLN A 229 10.44 -11.62 -8.22
N ARG A 230 9.76 -11.50 -7.07
CA ARG A 230 10.16 -10.59 -5.98
C ARG A 230 11.49 -10.96 -5.34
N GLY A 231 11.73 -12.25 -5.13
CA GLY A 231 12.99 -12.77 -4.60
C GLY A 231 14.17 -12.49 -5.54
N TRP A 232 13.96 -12.67 -6.84
CA TRP A 232 14.98 -12.35 -7.86
C TRP A 232 15.29 -10.85 -7.91
N ALA A 233 14.26 -10.00 -7.92
CA ALA A 233 14.45 -8.55 -7.88
C ALA A 233 15.19 -8.10 -6.60
N SER A 234 14.87 -8.72 -5.45
CA SER A 234 15.56 -8.46 -4.18
C SER A 234 17.05 -8.84 -4.22
N LEU A 235 17.36 -9.98 -4.85
CA LEU A 235 18.75 -10.44 -5.00
C LEU A 235 19.55 -9.51 -5.92
N VAL A 236 18.98 -9.12 -7.07
CA VAL A 236 19.61 -8.19 -8.03
C VAL A 236 19.86 -6.82 -7.39
N ASN A 237 18.89 -6.30 -6.64
CA ASN A 237 19.02 -5.00 -5.96
C ASN A 237 19.84 -5.07 -4.67
N ARG A 238 20.34 -6.25 -4.27
CA ARG A 238 21.12 -6.49 -3.03
C ARG A 238 20.44 -6.05 -1.73
N HIS A 239 19.12 -5.89 -1.75
CA HIS A 239 18.29 -5.59 -0.59
C HIS A 239 17.53 -6.84 -0.19
N LEU A 240 18.20 -7.72 0.57
CA LEU A 240 17.65 -9.02 1.00
C LEU A 240 16.40 -8.83 1.86
N ASN A 241 15.35 -9.57 1.56
CA ASN A 241 14.06 -9.47 2.23
C ASN A 241 13.43 -10.86 2.45
N MET A 242 12.21 -10.88 3.01
CA MET A 242 11.47 -12.12 3.27
C MET A 242 11.27 -12.97 2.01
N PHE A 243 11.04 -12.34 0.84
CA PHE A 243 10.84 -13.06 -0.42
C PHE A 243 12.12 -13.73 -0.91
N THR A 244 13.30 -13.20 -0.61
CA THR A 244 14.57 -13.87 -0.91
C THR A 244 14.67 -15.19 -0.15
N LEU A 245 14.36 -15.19 1.14
CA LEU A 245 14.40 -16.41 1.97
C LEU A 245 13.39 -17.46 1.48
N ILE A 246 12.16 -17.02 1.16
CA ILE A 246 11.12 -17.91 0.65
C ILE A 246 11.54 -18.50 -0.71
N ALA A 247 12.02 -17.67 -1.63
CA ALA A 247 12.44 -18.10 -2.96
C ALA A 247 13.61 -19.11 -2.88
N ILE A 248 14.60 -18.87 -2.02
CA ILE A 248 15.71 -19.80 -1.83
C ILE A 248 15.23 -21.09 -1.16
N GLY A 249 14.46 -21.00 -0.08
CA GLY A 249 14.02 -22.18 0.67
C GLY A 249 13.07 -23.08 -0.13
N ALA A 250 11.98 -22.52 -0.65
CA ALA A 250 11.01 -23.28 -1.45
C ALA A 250 11.62 -23.72 -2.80
N GLY A 251 12.46 -22.88 -3.41
CA GLY A 251 13.16 -23.20 -4.65
C GLY A 251 14.16 -24.34 -4.47
N ALA A 252 15.01 -24.30 -3.43
CA ALA A 252 15.98 -25.35 -3.15
C ALA A 252 15.29 -26.68 -2.83
N ALA A 253 14.25 -26.67 -1.98
CA ALA A 253 13.47 -27.86 -1.66
C ALA A 253 12.83 -28.48 -2.92
N TYR A 254 12.21 -27.65 -3.77
CA TYR A 254 11.60 -28.12 -5.01
C TYR A 254 12.62 -28.66 -6.01
N LEU A 255 13.72 -27.93 -6.27
CA LEU A 255 14.76 -28.35 -7.22
C LEU A 255 15.46 -29.63 -6.76
N PHE A 256 15.77 -29.75 -5.47
CA PHE A 256 16.30 -30.99 -4.91
C PHE A 256 15.33 -32.16 -5.11
N SER A 257 14.05 -31.95 -4.85
CA SER A 257 13.03 -32.99 -5.00
C SER A 257 12.83 -33.41 -6.45
N VAL A 258 12.87 -32.45 -7.39
CA VAL A 258 12.88 -32.73 -8.84
C VAL A 258 14.11 -33.56 -9.22
N TYR A 259 15.30 -33.15 -8.78
CA TYR A 259 16.54 -33.88 -9.04
C TYR A 259 16.48 -35.31 -8.50
N ALA A 260 16.04 -35.47 -7.25
CA ALA A 260 15.83 -36.76 -6.59
C ALA A 260 14.84 -37.67 -7.32
N THR A 261 13.80 -37.09 -7.94
CA THR A 261 12.77 -37.85 -8.66
C THR A 261 13.22 -38.27 -10.06
N LEU A 262 13.97 -37.40 -10.76
CA LEU A 262 14.40 -37.65 -12.15
C LEU A 262 15.69 -38.47 -12.25
N LEU A 263 16.62 -38.30 -11.29
CA LEU A 263 17.93 -38.92 -11.29
C LEU A 263 18.14 -39.71 -9.98
N PRO A 264 17.36 -40.79 -9.77
CA PRO A 264 17.46 -41.57 -8.53
C PRO A 264 18.82 -42.27 -8.37
N ASP A 265 19.45 -42.65 -9.48
CA ASP A 265 20.65 -43.49 -9.51
C ASP A 265 21.95 -42.74 -9.17
N THR A 266 21.96 -41.41 -9.28
CA THR A 266 23.12 -40.59 -8.94
C THR A 266 23.23 -40.29 -7.44
N LEU A 267 22.21 -40.62 -6.66
CA LEU A 267 22.20 -40.38 -5.22
C LEU A 267 22.93 -41.50 -4.45
N PRO A 268 23.83 -41.15 -3.51
CA PRO A 268 24.51 -42.12 -2.67
C PRO A 268 23.53 -43.05 -1.96
N HIS A 269 23.84 -44.35 -1.90
CA HIS A 269 22.98 -45.35 -1.26
C HIS A 269 22.70 -45.05 0.23
N ALA A 270 23.62 -44.35 0.91
CA ALA A 270 23.45 -43.91 2.29
C ALA A 270 22.26 -42.95 2.50
N MET A 271 21.83 -42.23 1.46
CA MET A 271 20.70 -41.30 1.50
C MET A 271 19.34 -41.99 1.25
N ARG A 272 19.34 -43.28 0.88
CA ARG A 272 18.14 -44.06 0.58
C ARG A 272 17.68 -44.80 1.85
N HIS A 273 16.97 -44.11 2.73
CA HIS A 273 16.39 -44.75 3.92
C HIS A 273 15.06 -45.44 3.55
N GLY A 274 14.93 -46.74 3.85
CA GLY A 274 13.66 -47.47 3.69
C GLY A 274 13.20 -47.72 2.24
N GLY A 275 14.09 -47.63 1.25
CA GLY A 275 13.77 -47.90 -0.17
C GLY A 275 13.10 -46.74 -0.92
N GLY A 276 12.87 -45.60 -0.25
CA GLY A 276 12.41 -44.35 -0.86
C GLY A 276 13.54 -43.31 -0.94
N ILE A 277 13.43 -42.41 -1.90
CA ILE A 277 14.30 -41.24 -1.99
C ILE A 277 13.62 -40.11 -1.21
N PRO A 278 14.33 -39.42 -0.30
CA PRO A 278 13.74 -38.31 0.42
C PRO A 278 13.39 -37.20 -0.57
N VAL A 279 12.10 -36.84 -0.62
CA VAL A 279 11.58 -35.72 -1.40
C VAL A 279 10.94 -34.73 -0.42
N TYR A 280 10.96 -33.46 -0.78
CA TYR A 280 10.50 -32.33 0.04
C TYR A 280 9.46 -31.48 -0.71
N PHE A 281 8.67 -32.13 -1.58
CA PHE A 281 7.63 -31.47 -2.35
C PHE A 281 6.55 -30.88 -1.44
N GLU A 282 6.28 -31.54 -0.32
CA GLU A 282 5.36 -31.09 0.74
C GLU A 282 5.85 -29.85 1.45
N ALA A 283 7.13 -29.77 1.80
CA ALA A 283 7.70 -28.56 2.39
C ALA A 283 7.60 -27.37 1.41
N ALA A 284 8.00 -27.56 0.15
CA ALA A 284 7.95 -26.50 -0.86
C ALA A 284 6.51 -26.00 -1.13
N ALA A 285 5.57 -26.92 -1.30
CA ALA A 285 4.16 -26.61 -1.53
C ALA A 285 3.48 -25.97 -0.31
N ALA A 286 3.76 -26.48 0.90
CA ALA A 286 3.23 -25.93 2.15
C ALA A 286 3.70 -24.50 2.38
N ILE A 287 5.01 -24.24 2.26
CA ILE A 287 5.59 -22.90 2.40
C ILE A 287 4.91 -21.94 1.41
N THR A 288 4.84 -22.32 0.13
CA THR A 288 4.23 -21.48 -0.91
C THR A 288 2.76 -21.16 -0.61
N THR A 289 2.01 -22.16 -0.13
CA THR A 289 0.58 -22.01 0.20
C THR A 289 0.36 -21.12 1.43
N LEU A 290 1.17 -21.27 2.47
CA LEU A 290 1.08 -20.45 3.68
C LEU A 290 1.49 -18.99 3.41
N VAL A 291 2.48 -18.76 2.55
CA VAL A 291 2.86 -17.40 2.13
C VAL A 291 1.73 -16.76 1.33
N LEU A 292 1.08 -17.49 0.41
CA LEU A 292 -0.11 -17.01 -0.31
C LEU A 292 -1.23 -16.63 0.67
N LEU A 293 -1.49 -17.46 1.68
CA LEU A 293 -2.46 -17.16 2.73
C LEU A 293 -2.13 -15.84 3.43
N GLY A 294 -0.87 -15.66 3.85
CA GLY A 294 -0.41 -14.43 4.49
C GLY A 294 -0.68 -13.19 3.62
N GLN A 295 -0.37 -13.25 2.33
CA GLN A 295 -0.65 -12.14 1.40
C GLN A 295 -2.15 -11.87 1.23
N VAL A 296 -2.98 -12.90 1.16
CA VAL A 296 -4.44 -12.74 1.09
C VAL A 296 -4.97 -12.07 2.35
N LEU A 297 -4.52 -12.48 3.54
CA LEU A 297 -4.93 -11.87 4.81
C LEU A 297 -4.48 -10.41 4.89
N GLU A 298 -3.24 -10.13 4.49
CA GLU A 298 -2.68 -8.77 4.47
C GLU A 298 -3.47 -7.84 3.54
N LEU A 299 -3.70 -8.25 2.29
CA LEU A 299 -4.46 -7.47 1.31
C LEU A 299 -5.91 -7.27 1.76
N ARG A 300 -6.53 -8.30 2.33
CA ARG A 300 -7.90 -8.21 2.85
C ARG A 300 -7.98 -7.21 4.00
N ALA A 301 -7.04 -7.25 4.95
CA ALA A 301 -6.98 -6.28 6.05
C ALA A 301 -6.80 -4.84 5.55
N ARG A 302 -5.88 -4.61 4.60
CA ARG A 302 -5.65 -3.28 3.99
C ARG A 302 -6.86 -2.76 3.21
N SER A 303 -7.59 -3.65 2.53
CA SER A 303 -8.78 -3.27 1.76
C SER A 303 -9.93 -2.83 2.67
N ALA A 304 -10.11 -3.50 3.82
CA ALA A 304 -11.17 -3.18 4.79
C ALA A 304 -10.94 -1.80 5.45
N THR A 305 -9.72 -1.51 5.88
CA THR A 305 -9.38 -0.21 6.49
C THR A 305 -9.47 0.94 5.48
N SER A 306 -8.98 0.73 4.25
CA SER A 306 -9.09 1.70 3.17
C SER A 306 -10.56 2.01 2.83
N GLY A 307 -11.43 0.99 2.83
CA GLY A 307 -12.86 1.15 2.59
C GLY A 307 -13.55 2.02 3.64
N ALA A 308 -13.26 1.78 4.93
CA ALA A 308 -13.84 2.56 6.03
C ALA A 308 -13.42 4.05 5.98
N ILE A 309 -12.15 4.34 5.69
CA ILE A 309 -11.67 5.73 5.57
C ILE A 309 -12.37 6.45 4.40
N ARG A 310 -12.55 5.77 3.26
CA ARG A 310 -13.27 6.34 2.11
C ARG A 310 -14.74 6.63 2.44
N ALA A 311 -15.41 5.75 3.16
CA ALA A 311 -16.80 5.96 3.56
C ALA A 311 -16.95 7.22 4.44
N LEU A 312 -15.97 7.51 5.30
CA LEU A 312 -15.95 8.74 6.10
C LEU A 312 -15.68 10.00 5.25
N LEU A 313 -14.78 9.92 4.27
CA LEU A 313 -14.46 11.05 3.38
C LEU A 313 -15.59 11.36 2.38
N GLY A 314 -16.40 10.37 2.00
CA GLY A 314 -17.57 10.58 1.13
C GLY A 314 -18.80 11.18 1.84
N LEU A 315 -18.76 11.31 3.17
CA LEU A 315 -19.82 11.91 3.98
C LEU A 315 -19.51 13.36 4.42
N ALA A 316 -18.30 13.87 4.11
CA ALA A 316 -17.83 15.22 4.43
C ALA A 316 -17.77 16.09 3.17
#